data_AF-A0A7W6WB84-F1
#
_entry.id   AF-A0A7W6WB84-F1
#
_cell.length_a   1.000
_cell.length_b   1.000
_cell.length_c   1.000
_cell.angle_alpha   90.00
_cell.angle_beta   90.00
_cell.angle_gamma   90.00
#
_symmetry.space_group_name_H-M   'P 1'
#
loop_
_entity.id
_entity.type
_entity.pdbx_description
1 polymer ?
#
loop_
_entity_poly.entity_id
_entity_poly.type
_entity_poly.pdbx_seq_one_letter_code
_entity_poly.pdbx_strand_id
1 'polypeptide(L)' 'MTPFERLDHRLLPGFERRFMTVDGQTVPAVIGGQGPPLLMLHGDPQTHLCRHRLAQVLSAPTTSGR' A
#
# COMPACT_ATOMS: atom_id res chain seq x y z
N MET A 1 2.85 -14.24 12.90
CA MET A 1 2.61 -13.60 11.60
C MET A 1 1.14 -13.70 11.23
N THR A 2 0.45 -12.57 11.11
CA THR A 2 -0.99 -12.51 10.80
C THR A 2 -1.26 -12.95 9.35
N PRO A 3 -2.50 -13.35 9.00
CA PRO A 3 -2.87 -13.64 7.61
C PRO A 3 -2.60 -12.47 6.67
N PHE A 4 -2.85 -11.24 7.12
CA PHE A 4 -2.58 -10.03 6.34
C PHE A 4 -1.09 -9.81 6.11
N GLU A 5 -0.23 -9.97 7.12
CA GLU A 5 1.23 -9.86 6.93
C GLU A 5 1.74 -10.82 5.84
N ARG A 6 1.21 -12.05 5.76
CA ARG A 6 1.59 -13.00 4.70
C ARG A 6 1.12 -12.55 3.33
N LEU A 7 -0.10 -12.02 3.26
CA LEU A 7 -0.66 -11.54 2.00
C LEU A 7 0.02 -10.26 1.52
N ASP A 8 0.39 -9.36 2.44
CA ASP A 8 1.14 -8.14 2.15
C ASP A 8 2.49 -8.51 1.51
N HIS A 9 3.26 -9.40 2.13
CA HIS A 9 4.53 -9.86 1.58
C HIS A 9 4.39 -10.52 0.19
N ARG A 10 3.27 -11.23 -0.06
CA ARG A 10 3.05 -11.94 -1.33
C ARG A 10 2.50 -11.06 -2.45
N LEU A 11 1.59 -10.13 -2.12
CA LEU A 11 0.80 -9.37 -3.10
C LEU A 11 1.30 -7.93 -3.28
N LEU A 12 2.04 -7.42 -2.29
CA LEU A 12 2.62 -6.08 -2.25
C LEU A 12 4.14 -6.15 -1.97
N PRO A 13 4.93 -6.90 -2.76
CA PRO A 13 6.37 -6.96 -2.56
C PRO A 13 6.99 -5.56 -2.63
N GLY A 14 7.95 -5.30 -1.75
CA GLY A 14 8.62 -3.99 -1.63
C GLY A 14 7.83 -2.92 -0.89
N PHE A 15 6.62 -3.22 -0.41
CA PHE A 15 5.87 -2.34 0.47
C PHE A 15 6.07 -2.71 1.94
N GLU A 16 6.10 -1.70 2.80
CA GLU A 16 6.28 -1.83 4.25
C GLU A 16 4.94 -1.56 4.96
N ARG A 17 4.58 -2.44 5.91
CA ARG A 17 3.43 -2.21 6.78
C ARG A 17 3.78 -1.19 7.85
N ARG A 18 2.92 -0.19 8.03
CA ARG A 18 3.05 0.82 9.09
C ARG A 18 1.74 1.01 9.85
N PHE A 19 1.87 1.37 11.12
CA PHE A 19 0.76 1.87 11.92
C PHE A 19 0.97 3.37 12.10
N MET A 20 0.04 4.16 11.57
CA MET A 20 0.13 5.61 11.57
C MET A 20 -0.87 6.18 12.57
N THR A 21 -0.49 7.22 13.31
CA THR A 21 -1.42 7.99 14.14
C THR A 21 -2.01 9.12 13.31
N VAL A 22 -3.34 9.11 13.13
CA VAL A 22 -4.11 10.14 12.41
C VAL A 22 -5.25 10.57 13.32
N ASP A 23 -5.31 11.85 13.69
CA ASP A 23 -6.34 12.39 14.59
C ASP A 23 -6.51 11.58 15.90
N GLY A 24 -5.39 11.12 16.45
CA GLY A 24 -5.36 10.29 17.66
C GLY A 24 -5.77 8.82 17.47
N GLN A 25 -6.12 8.42 16.24
CA GLN A 25 -6.48 7.05 15.89
C GLN A 25 -5.31 6.31 15.22
N THR A 26 -5.16 5.03 15.52
CA THR A 26 -4.16 4.18 14.86
C THR A 26 -4.75 3.59 13.59
N VAL A 27 -4.18 3.97 12.45
CA VAL A 27 -4.60 3.51 11.11
C VAL A 27 -3.52 2.58 10.53
N PRO A 28 -3.86 1.34 10.14
CA PRO A 28 -2.92 0.48 9.42
C PRO A 28 -2.75 0.97 7.97
N ALA A 29 -1.50 1.03 7.53
CA ALA A 29 -1.13 1.41 6.16
C ALA A 29 -0.07 0.46 5.60
N VAL A 30 0.04 0.42 4.27
CA VAL A 30 1.09 -0.29 3.55
C VAL A 30 1.68 0.68 2.52
N ILE A 31 2.98 0.95 2.60
CA ILE A 31 3.65 2.06 1.91
C ILE A 31 4.79 1.53 1.05
N GLY A 32 4.89 1.98 -0.20
CA GLY A 32 5.95 1.56 -1.11
C GLY A 32 5.95 2.36 -2.41
N GLY A 33 6.97 2.10 -3.24
CA GLY A 33 7.19 2.82 -4.51
C GLY A 33 8.07 4.06 -4.38
N GLN A 34 8.35 4.67 -5.53
CA GLN A 34 9.15 5.88 -5.65
C GLN A 34 8.49 6.85 -6.64
N GLY A 35 8.35 8.12 -6.27
CA GLY A 35 7.72 9.14 -7.10
C GLY A 35 6.74 10.03 -6.33
N PRO A 36 5.88 10.79 -7.04
CA PRO A 36 4.86 11.62 -6.40
C PRO A 36 3.93 10.80 -5.48
N PRO A 37 3.59 11.30 -4.28
CA PRO A 37 2.80 10.55 -3.31
C PRO A 37 1.36 10.36 -3.77
N LEU A 38 0.84 9.14 -3.63
CA LEU A 38 -0.54 8.78 -3.95
C LEU A 38 -1.16 8.05 -2.74
N LEU A 39 -2.42 8.38 -2.43
CA LEU A 39 -3.19 7.72 -1.37
C LEU A 39 -4.24 6.78 -1.95
N MET A 40 -4.29 5.54 -1.44
CA MET A 40 -5.23 4.51 -1.89
C MET A 40 -6.07 3.95 -0.72
N LEU A 41 -7.39 4.14 -0.77
CA LEU A 41 -8.32 3.99 0.36
C LEU A 41 -9.32 2.81 0.38
N HIS A 42 -9.23 1.69 -0.32
CA HIS A 42 -10.31 0.65 -0.36
C HIS A 42 -11.78 1.14 -0.20
N GLY A 43 -12.69 0.28 0.23
CA GLY A 43 -14.08 0.58 0.59
C GLY A 43 -14.61 -0.56 1.45
N ASP A 44 -15.87 -0.52 1.87
CA ASP A 44 -16.53 -1.65 2.56
C ASP A 44 -17.10 -2.65 1.54
N PRO A 45 -16.99 -3.98 1.74
CA PRO A 45 -16.31 -4.73 2.82
C PRO A 45 -14.88 -5.14 2.48
N GLN A 46 -14.17 -4.33 1.68
CA GLN A 46 -12.86 -4.63 1.15
C GLN A 46 -11.74 -4.23 2.14
N THR A 47 -10.50 -4.62 1.81
CA THR A 47 -9.27 -4.19 2.51
C THR A 47 -8.30 -3.57 1.52
N HIS A 48 -7.16 -3.04 1.98
CA HIS A 48 -6.12 -2.48 1.10
C HIS A 48 -5.66 -3.45 0.00
N LEU A 49 -5.77 -4.77 0.24
CA LEU A 49 -5.43 -5.81 -0.75
C LEU A 49 -6.27 -5.74 -2.03
N CYS A 50 -7.45 -5.11 -2.05
CA CYS A 50 -8.24 -4.95 -3.28
C CYS A 50 -7.52 -4.10 -4.35
N ARG A 51 -6.51 -3.32 -3.96
CA ARG A 51 -5.74 -2.44 -4.85
C ARG A 51 -4.36 -2.98 -5.20
N HIS A 52 -4.02 -4.22 -4.81
CA HIS A 52 -2.65 -4.74 -4.92
C HIS A 52 -2.07 -4.66 -6.35
N ARG A 53 -2.89 -4.90 -7.38
CA ARG A 53 -2.45 -4.81 -8.79
C ARG A 53 -2.10 -3.38 -9.19
N LEU A 54 -2.96 -2.42 -8.84
CA LEU A 54 -2.75 -1.00 -9.15
C LEU A 54 -1.59 -0.43 -8.34
N ALA A 55 -1.49 -0.79 -7.06
CA ALA A 55 -0.39 -0.37 -6.20
C ALA A 55 0.96 -0.79 -6.78
N GLN A 56 1.08 -2.02 -7.27
CA GLN A 56 2.30 -2.50 -7.92
C GLN A 56 2.65 -1.72 -9.18
N VAL A 57 1.69 -1.48 -10.08
CA VAL A 57 1.90 -0.69 -11.31
C VAL A 57 2.35 0.73 -10.99
N LEU A 58 1.72 1.38 -10.01
CA LEU A 58 2.00 2.77 -9.66
C LEU A 58 3.26 2.94 -8.82
N SER A 59 3.73 1.89 -8.15
CA SER A 59 4.98 1.90 -7.40
C SER A 59 6.23 1.70 -8.26
N ALA A 60 6.05 1.30 -9.52
CA ALA A 60 7.16 1.09 -10.43
C ALA A 60 7.92 2.41 -10.67
N PRO A 61 9.26 2.38 -10.77
CA PRO A 61 10.04 3.56 -11.09
C PRO A 61 9.51 4.23 -12.35
N THR A 62 9.13 5.50 -12.23
CA THR A 62 8.73 6.28 -13.40
C THR A 62 10.01 6.76 -14.09
N THR A 63 10.32 6.23 -15.26
CA THR A 63 11.32 6.85 -16.14
C THR A 63 10.73 8.16 -16.64
N SER A 64 11.04 9.27 -15.97
CA SER A 64 10.71 10.60 -16.49
C SER A 64 11.55 10.82 -17.74
N GLY A 65 10.91 10.64 -18.89
CA GLY A 65 11.49 10.72 -20.23
C GLY A 65 10.39 11.00 -21.25
N ARG A 66 9.67 12.11 -21.05
CA ARG A 66 8.89 12.84 -22.06
C ARG A 66 8.54 14.21 -21.52
#